data_AF-A0AAU3HVK9-F1
#
_entry.id   AF-A0AAU3HVK9-F1
#
_cell.length_a   1.000
_cell.length_b   1.000
_cell.length_c   1.000
_cell.angle_alpha   90.00
_cell.angle_beta   90.00
_cell.angle_gamma   90.00
#
_symmetry.space_group_name_H-M   'P 1'
#
loop_
_entity.id
_entity.type
_entity.pdbx_description
1 polymer ?
#
loop_
_entity_poly.entity_id
_entity_poly.type
_entity_poly.pdbx_seq_one_letter_code
_entity_poly.pdbx_strand_id
1 'polypeptide(L)' 'MCPNCEDFARTVLLLGQLALYADMGGADLDFVEAVSPSLAASLPEPPPGTFPPGYDPEGGPTYPGEDS' A
#
# COMPACT_ATOMS: atom_id res chain seq x y z
N MET A 1 -34.12 -3.98 15.58
CA MET A 1 -32.85 -3.69 14.91
C MET A 1 -32.74 -4.65 13.73
N CYS A 2 -32.54 -4.15 12.51
CA CYS A 2 -32.46 -4.96 11.29
C CYS A 2 -31.06 -5.60 11.21
N PRO A 3 -30.93 -6.94 11.25
CA PRO A 3 -29.62 -7.60 11.39
C PRO A 3 -28.64 -7.30 10.25
N ASN A 4 -29.14 -7.12 9.03
CA ASN A 4 -28.31 -6.97 7.83
C ASN A 4 -28.14 -5.50 7.39
N CYS A 5 -28.84 -4.58 8.04
CA CYS A 5 -28.84 -3.18 7.62
C CYS A 5 -27.50 -2.50 7.90
N GLU A 6 -26.80 -2.91 8.96
CA GLU A 6 -25.46 -2.41 9.28
C GLU A 6 -24.42 -2.89 8.26
N ASP A 7 -24.48 -4.17 7.89
CA ASP A 7 -23.57 -4.74 6.88
C ASP A 7 -23.82 -4.14 5.50
N PHE A 8 -25.09 -3.95 5.13
CA PHE A 8 -25.46 -3.27 3.90
C PHE A 8 -24.94 -1.82 3.88
N ALA A 9 -25.18 -1.05 4.94
CA ALA A 9 -24.71 0.33 5.04
C ALA A 9 -23.16 0.40 4.98
N ARG A 10 -22.47 -0.51 5.67
CA ARG A 10 -21.01 -0.61 5.61
C ARG A 10 -20.52 -0.91 4.19
N THR A 11 -21.17 -1.83 3.51
CA THR A 11 -20.82 -2.22 2.13
C THR A 11 -20.98 -1.04 1.18
N VAL A 12 -22.12 -0.34 1.24
CA VAL A 12 -22.38 0.85 0.41
C VAL A 12 -21.35 1.94 0.66
N LEU A 13 -20.99 2.17 1.93
CA LEU A 13 -19.99 3.16 2.30
C LEU A 13 -18.61 2.82 1.74
N LEU A 14 -18.17 1.56 1.88
CA LEU A 14 -16.87 1.10 1.36
C LEU A 14 -16.80 1.20 -0.17
N LEU A 15 -17.87 0.83 -0.88
CA LEU A 15 -17.94 0.98 -2.33
C LEU A 15 -17.87 2.45 -2.77
N GLY A 16 -18.52 3.35 -2.03
CA GLY A 16 -18.43 4.79 -2.29
C GLY A 16 -17.02 5.35 -2.09
N GLN A 17 -16.34 4.94 -1.01
CA GLN A 17 -14.95 5.33 -0.77
C GLN A 17 -14.01 4.79 -1.86
N LEU A 18 -14.21 3.55 -2.30
CA LEU A 18 -13.44 2.97 -3.40
C LEU A 18 -13.63 3.73 -4.71
N ALA A 19 -14.87 4.13 -5.02
CA ALA A 19 -15.15 4.92 -6.22
C ALA A 19 -14.44 6.29 -6.18
N LEU A 20 -14.45 6.97 -5.03
CA LEU A 20 -13.73 8.24 -4.86
C LEU A 20 -12.21 8.07 -4.95
N TYR A 21 -11.67 7.00 -4.37
CA TYR A 21 -10.26 6.67 -4.48
C TYR A 21 -9.83 6.47 -5.94
N ALA A 22 -10.63 5.72 -6.71
CA ALA A 22 -10.33 5.43 -8.12
C ALA A 22 -10.43 6.65 -9.05
N ASP A 23 -11.27 7.63 -8.72
CA ASP A 23 -11.42 8.88 -9.49
C ASP A 23 -10.31 9.89 -9.17
N MET A 24 -9.67 9.77 -7.99
CA MET A 24 -8.65 10.70 -7.53
C MET A 24 -7.29 10.35 -8.11
N GLY A 25 -6.87 11.10 -9.14
CA GLY A 25 -5.54 10.96 -9.73
C GLY A 25 -4.43 11.15 -8.69
N GLY A 26 -3.49 10.20 -8.63
CA GLY A 26 -2.38 10.22 -7.67
C GLY A 26 -2.68 9.55 -6.32
N ALA A 27 -3.92 9.12 -6.05
CA ALA A 27 -4.29 8.52 -4.76
C ALA A 27 -3.44 7.29 -4.39
N ASP A 28 -3.03 6.48 -5.37
CA ASP A 28 -2.12 5.35 -5.15
C ASP A 28 -0.74 5.82 -4.65
N LEU A 29 -0.20 6.89 -5.25
CA LEU A 29 1.11 7.43 -4.86
C LEU A 29 1.03 8.08 -3.47
N ASP A 30 0.00 8.87 -3.21
CA ASP A 30 -0.23 9.49 -1.91
C ASP A 30 -0.41 8.43 -0.81
N PHE A 31 -1.12 7.34 -1.12
CA PHE A 31 -1.27 6.21 -0.20
C PHE A 31 0.07 5.55 0.11
N VAL A 32 0.89 5.27 -0.92
CA VAL A 32 2.23 4.68 -0.74
C VAL A 32 3.13 5.61 0.07
N GLU A 33 3.15 6.91 -0.23
CA GLU A 33 3.93 7.91 0.51
C GLU A 33 3.54 7.93 1.99
N ALA A 34 2.24 7.91 2.28
CA ALA A 34 1.74 7.95 3.65
C ALA A 34 1.99 6.64 4.44
N VAL A 35 1.83 5.48 3.81
CA VAL A 35 1.81 4.18 4.51
C VAL A 35 3.18 3.51 4.52
N SER A 36 3.99 3.68 3.48
CA SER A 36 5.26 2.96 3.33
C SER A 36 6.21 3.07 4.52
N PRO A 37 6.40 4.23 5.19
CA PRO A 37 7.36 4.32 6.29
C PRO A 37 6.93 3.49 7.50
N SER A 38 5.62 3.53 7.81
CA SER A 38 5.07 2.78 8.94
C SER A 38 5.04 1.28 8.65
N LEU A 39 4.73 0.90 7.40
CA LEU A 39 4.79 -0.50 6.98
C LEU A 39 6.21 -1.03 7.07
N ALA A 40 7.20 -0.31 6.50
CA ALA A 40 8.60 -0.68 6.55
C ALA A 40 9.11 -0.86 7.99
N ALA A 41 8.77 0.08 8.89
CA ALA A 41 9.14 0.00 10.30
C ALA A 41 8.46 -1.16 11.07
N SER A 42 7.33 -1.66 10.56
CA SER A 42 6.60 -2.77 11.18
C SER A 42 7.09 -4.16 10.74
N LEU A 43 7.86 -4.22 9.66
CA LEU A 43 8.36 -5.50 9.16
C LEU A 43 9.43 -6.05 10.11
N PRO A 44 9.46 -7.38 10.33
CA PRO A 44 10.53 -8.02 11.08
C PRO A 44 11.90 -7.76 10.43
N GLU A 45 12.94 -7.69 11.26
CA GLU A 45 14.31 -7.62 10.75
C GLU A 45 14.57 -8.83 9.83
N PRO A 46 15.07 -8.59 8.59
CA PRO A 46 15.33 -9.67 7.66
C PRO A 46 16.43 -10.61 8.18
N PRO A 47 16.37 -11.91 7.85
CA PRO A 47 17.41 -12.87 8.22
C PRO A 47 18.82 -12.43 7.77
N PRO A 48 19.88 -12.82 8.49
CA PRO A 48 21.25 -12.59 8.05
C PRO A 48 21.49 -13.17 6.63
N GLY A 49 22.10 -12.38 5.75
CA GLY A 49 22.37 -12.78 4.36
C GLY A 49 21.18 -12.62 3.40
N THR A 50 20.05 -12.04 3.85
CA THR A 50 18.92 -11.71 2.96
C THR A 50 19.33 -10.72 1.87
N PHE A 51 20.18 -9.75 2.21
CA PHE A 51 20.63 -8.73 1.28
C PHE A 51 22.04 -9.02 0.75
N PRO A 52 22.27 -8.83 -0.56
CA PRO A 52 23.59 -9.00 -1.14
C PRO A 52 24.60 -7.95 -0.63
N PRO A 53 25.91 -8.23 -0.72
CA PRO A 53 26.93 -7.24 -0.41
C PRO A 53 26.75 -5.98 -1.29
N GLY A 54 26.69 -4.80 -0.66
CA GLY A 54 26.45 -3.55 -1.36
C GLY A 54 24.98 -3.24 -1.65
N TYR A 55 24.03 -3.98 -1.05
CA TYR A 55 22.63 -3.60 -1.05
C TYR A 55 22.43 -2.22 -0.42
N ASP A 56 21.85 -1.31 -1.19
CA ASP A 56 21.38 -0.02 -0.69
C ASP A 56 19.92 -0.20 -0.21
N PRO A 57 19.64 -0.10 1.10
CA PRO A 57 18.28 -0.21 1.62
C PRO A 57 17.35 0.91 1.15
N GLU A 58 17.90 2.04 0.67
CA GLU A 58 17.15 3.13 0.05
C GLU A 58 17.06 2.97 -1.48
N GLY A 59 17.84 2.05 -2.04
CA GLY A 59 17.82 1.67 -3.45
C GLY A 59 16.65 0.74 -3.72
N GLY A 60 15.54 1.31 -4.20
CA GLY A 60 14.37 0.53 -4.61
C GLY A 60 14.73 -0.58 -5.61
N PRO A 61 13.87 -1.62 -5.73
CA PRO A 61 14.10 -2.70 -6.68
C PRO A 61 14.10 -2.17 -8.11
N THR A 62 15.02 -2.66 -8.96
CA THR A 62 14.99 -2.36 -10.39
C THR A 62 13.77 -3.01 -11.02
N TYR A 63 12.83 -2.21 -11.53
CA TYR A 63 11.65 -2.65 -12.24
C TYR A 63 11.93 -2.81 -13.74
N PRO A 64 11.38 -3.85 -14.40
CA PRO A 64 11.51 -4.01 -15.83
C PRO A 64 10.92 -2.80 -16.58
N GLY A 65 11.75 -2.07 -17.33
CA GLY A 65 11.34 -0.92 -18.14
C GLY A 65 11.93 0.43 -17.73
N GLU A 66 12.73 0.49 -16.65
CA GLU A 66 13.37 1.73 -16.17
C GLU A 66 14.56 2.20 -17.05
N ASP A 67 15.00 1.38 -18.02
CA ASP A 67 16.12 1.68 -18.93
C ASP A 67 15.70 2.22 -20.32
N SER A 68 14.49 2.79 -20.48
CA SER A 68 14.02 3.33 -21.78
C SER A 68 14.27 4.82 -21.97
#